data_AF-A0A0F4YJ74-F1
#
_entry.id   AF-A0A0F4YJ74-F1
#
_cell.length_a   1.000
_cell.length_b   1.000
_cell.length_c   1.000
_cell.angle_alpha   90.00
_cell.angle_beta   90.00
_cell.angle_gamma   90.00
#
_symmetry.space_group_name_H-M   'P 1'
#
loop_
_entity.id
_entity.type
_entity.pdbx_description
1 polymer ?
#
loop_
_entity_poly.entity_id
_entity_poly.type
_entity_poly.pdbx_seq_one_letter_code
_entity_poly.pdbx_strand_id
1 'polypeptide(L)'
;HLHHAALRFDVGVYFEANGHGTVTFSENALKIIKSAEPQSPAQQHALECLIGLTDLINQAVGDAISDMLLVEAILAHKGWTPKEWLGTYTDLPSRLVRIEVPNRSIFKAYDADRKLESPPGLQAKIDALQSRYNKGRSFARASGTEDAVRVYAEAASRSEADDLATRVANAVRDAGTVTEIVQST
;
A
#
# COMPACT_ATOMS: atom_id res chain seq x y z
N HIS A 1 0.01 -8.38 -8.13
CA HIS A 1 0.07 -9.07 -6.82
C HIS A 1 -1.17 -8.84 -5.97
N LEU A 2 -1.60 -7.58 -5.76
CA LEU A 2 -2.77 -7.26 -4.91
C LEU A 2 -4.05 -7.98 -5.36
N HIS A 3 -4.40 -7.89 -6.65
CA HIS A 3 -5.58 -8.54 -7.21
C HIS A 3 -5.61 -10.06 -6.92
N HIS A 4 -4.52 -10.79 -7.18
CA HIS A 4 -4.43 -12.21 -6.86
C HIS A 4 -4.61 -12.53 -5.37
N ALA A 5 -4.14 -11.66 -4.47
CA ALA A 5 -4.36 -11.84 -3.04
C ALA A 5 -5.82 -11.57 -2.64
N ALA A 6 -6.46 -10.56 -3.26
CA ALA A 6 -7.86 -10.22 -3.03
C ALA A 6 -8.82 -11.35 -3.44
N LEU A 7 -8.52 -12.07 -4.53
CA LEU A 7 -9.29 -13.23 -5.00
C LEU A 7 -9.30 -14.43 -4.03
N ARG A 8 -8.48 -14.41 -2.96
CA ARG A 8 -8.50 -15.43 -1.90
C ARG A 8 -9.64 -15.24 -0.90
N PHE A 9 -10.38 -14.15 -1.01
CA PHE A 9 -11.49 -13.79 -0.14
C PHE A 9 -12.81 -13.75 -0.93
N ASP A 10 -13.92 -13.91 -0.22
CA ASP A 10 -15.25 -13.73 -0.80
C ASP A 10 -15.51 -12.28 -1.21
N VAL A 11 -15.03 -11.32 -0.41
CA VAL A 11 -15.02 -9.89 -0.71
C VAL A 11 -13.60 -9.37 -0.47
N GLY A 12 -12.87 -9.09 -1.54
CA GLY A 12 -11.47 -8.66 -1.49
C GLY A 12 -11.33 -7.18 -1.80
N VAL A 13 -11.04 -6.36 -0.80
CA VAL A 13 -10.77 -4.92 -0.98
C VAL A 13 -9.27 -4.71 -1.13
N TYR A 14 -8.84 -4.06 -2.22
CA TYR A 14 -7.44 -3.69 -2.38
C TYR A 14 -7.28 -2.30 -3.00
N PHE A 15 -6.48 -1.46 -2.36
CA PHE A 15 -6.11 -0.14 -2.85
C PHE A 15 -4.63 0.13 -2.55
N GLU A 16 -3.93 0.74 -3.50
CA GLU A 16 -2.60 1.32 -3.33
C GLU A 16 -2.72 2.80 -2.96
N ALA A 17 -1.73 3.33 -2.24
CA ALA A 17 -1.75 4.73 -1.78
C ALA A 17 -1.73 5.77 -2.92
N ASN A 18 -1.45 5.36 -4.17
CA ASN A 18 -1.55 6.21 -5.35
C ASN A 18 -2.99 6.34 -5.89
N GLY A 19 -3.96 5.67 -5.27
CA GLY A 19 -5.37 5.67 -5.64
C GLY A 19 -5.80 4.50 -6.53
N HIS A 20 -4.90 3.61 -6.97
CA HIS A 20 -5.28 2.45 -7.78
C HIS A 20 -5.84 1.33 -6.92
N GLY A 21 -7.04 0.85 -7.20
CA GLY A 21 -7.65 -0.26 -6.47
C GLY A 21 -9.05 -0.58 -6.95
N THR A 22 -9.65 -1.64 -6.39
CA THR A 22 -11.07 -1.98 -6.55
C THR A 22 -11.47 -2.99 -5.46
N VAL A 23 -12.72 -3.47 -5.53
CA VAL A 23 -13.23 -4.58 -4.71
C VAL A 23 -13.61 -5.74 -5.62
N THR A 24 -13.13 -6.95 -5.30
CA THR A 24 -13.48 -8.19 -6.02
C THR A 24 -14.49 -9.01 -5.21
N PHE A 25 -15.43 -9.64 -5.91
CA PHE A 25 -16.38 -10.58 -5.31
C PHE A 25 -16.14 -11.98 -5.87
N SER A 26 -16.05 -12.99 -5.01
CA SER A 26 -15.95 -14.38 -5.45
C SER A 26 -17.29 -14.85 -6.05
N GLU A 27 -17.25 -15.88 -6.90
CA GLU A 27 -18.49 -16.51 -7.42
C GLU A 27 -19.40 -17.01 -6.28
N ASN A 28 -18.79 -17.50 -5.20
CA ASN A 28 -19.53 -17.93 -4.01
C ASN A 28 -20.22 -16.74 -3.33
N ALA A 29 -19.52 -15.62 -3.17
CA ALA A 29 -20.09 -14.39 -2.61
C ALA A 29 -21.25 -13.88 -3.45
N LEU A 30 -21.07 -13.79 -4.78
CA LEU A 30 -22.12 -13.35 -5.71
C LEU A 30 -23.34 -14.26 -5.64
N LYS A 31 -23.14 -15.58 -5.57
CA LYS A 31 -24.23 -16.54 -5.42
C LYS A 31 -24.99 -16.34 -4.12
N ILE A 32 -24.28 -16.19 -2.99
CA ILE A 32 -24.91 -15.98 -1.67
C ILE A 32 -25.70 -14.66 -1.67
N ILE A 33 -25.09 -13.56 -2.15
CA ILE A 33 -25.75 -12.26 -2.23
C ILE A 33 -27.03 -12.33 -3.09
N LYS A 34 -27.00 -13.01 -4.24
CA LYS A 34 -28.16 -13.10 -5.13
C LYS A 34 -29.26 -14.06 -4.65
N SER A 35 -28.94 -15.03 -3.79
CA SER A 35 -29.88 -16.08 -3.35
C SER A 35 -30.33 -15.94 -1.90
N ALA A 36 -29.78 -14.99 -1.14
CA ALA A 36 -30.18 -14.76 0.24
C ALA A 36 -31.63 -14.29 0.33
N GLU A 37 -32.41 -14.90 1.24
CA GLU A 37 -33.78 -14.49 1.54
C GLU A 37 -33.77 -13.58 2.78
N PRO A 38 -34.08 -12.27 2.65
CA PRO A 38 -34.08 -11.36 3.78
C PRO A 38 -35.25 -11.65 4.72
N GLN A 39 -35.00 -11.60 6.03
CA GLN A 39 -36.01 -11.85 7.07
C GLN A 39 -36.62 -10.55 7.63
N SER A 40 -36.16 -9.40 7.15
CA SER A 40 -36.66 -8.09 7.56
C SER A 40 -36.45 -7.04 6.47
N PRO A 41 -37.22 -5.93 6.47
CA PRO A 41 -37.01 -4.82 5.54
C PRO A 41 -35.58 -4.26 5.59
N ALA A 42 -34.96 -4.22 6.77
CA ALA A 42 -33.59 -3.75 6.92
C ALA A 42 -32.57 -4.67 6.24
N GLN A 43 -32.74 -5.99 6.37
CA GLN A 43 -31.90 -6.97 5.66
C GLN A 43 -32.12 -6.91 4.15
N GLN A 44 -33.38 -6.73 3.71
CA GLN A 44 -33.70 -6.58 2.29
C GLN A 44 -32.97 -5.36 1.70
N HIS A 45 -33.05 -4.21 2.37
CA HIS A 45 -32.36 -3.00 1.93
C HIS A 45 -30.84 -3.18 1.87
N ALA A 46 -30.25 -3.80 2.91
CA ALA A 46 -28.81 -4.09 2.91
C ALA A 46 -28.39 -5.04 1.77
N LEU A 47 -29.23 -6.03 1.45
CA LEU A 47 -28.97 -6.97 0.36
C LEU A 47 -29.06 -6.28 -1.01
N GLU A 48 -30.08 -5.44 -1.21
CA GLU A 48 -30.23 -4.61 -2.42
C GLU A 48 -29.03 -3.67 -2.59
N CYS A 49 -28.55 -3.05 -1.51
CA CYS A 49 -27.32 -2.25 -1.53
C CYS A 49 -26.10 -3.09 -1.93
N LEU A 50 -25.93 -4.29 -1.37
CA LEU A 50 -24.81 -5.18 -1.74
C LEU A 50 -24.87 -5.58 -3.22
N ILE A 51 -26.05 -5.91 -3.74
CA ILE A 51 -26.24 -6.20 -5.16
C ILE A 51 -25.84 -4.98 -6.01
N GLY A 52 -26.33 -3.79 -5.67
CA GLY A 52 -25.96 -2.56 -6.36
C GLY A 52 -24.46 -2.29 -6.35
N LEU A 53 -23.76 -2.57 -5.24
CA LEU A 53 -22.31 -2.47 -5.17
C LEU A 53 -21.59 -3.46 -6.10
N THR A 54 -22.10 -4.68 -6.26
CA THR A 54 -21.48 -5.68 -7.15
C THR A 54 -21.51 -5.29 -8.63
N ASP A 55 -22.51 -4.47 -9.01
CA ASP A 55 -22.67 -3.96 -10.38
C ASP A 55 -22.00 -2.59 -10.58
N LEU A 56 -21.89 -1.77 -9.53
CA LEU A 56 -21.22 -0.47 -9.56
C LEU A 56 -19.71 -0.61 -9.67
N ILE A 57 -19.13 -1.54 -8.90
CA ILE A 57 -17.68 -1.68 -8.73
C ILE A 57 -17.09 -2.43 -9.93
N ASN A 58 -16.12 -1.81 -10.61
CA ASN A 58 -15.42 -2.46 -11.71
C ASN A 58 -14.50 -3.59 -11.20
N GLN A 59 -14.90 -4.85 -11.42
CA GLN A 59 -14.16 -6.01 -10.90
C GLN A 59 -12.95 -6.42 -11.76
N ALA A 60 -12.80 -5.87 -12.97
CA ALA A 60 -11.71 -6.25 -13.89
C ALA A 60 -10.41 -5.48 -13.63
N VAL A 61 -10.52 -4.18 -13.38
CA VAL A 61 -9.39 -3.28 -13.12
C VAL A 61 -9.88 -2.09 -12.28
N GLY A 62 -8.97 -1.46 -11.54
CA GLY A 62 -9.30 -0.25 -10.81
C GLY A 62 -9.81 0.86 -11.74
N ASP A 63 -10.89 1.51 -11.35
CA ASP A 63 -11.65 2.44 -12.16
C ASP A 63 -12.02 3.67 -11.32
N ALA A 64 -11.33 4.77 -11.58
CA ALA A 64 -11.47 5.98 -10.78
C ALA A 64 -12.90 6.57 -10.79
N ILE A 65 -13.68 6.35 -11.85
CA ILE A 65 -15.06 6.84 -11.92
C ILE A 65 -15.97 5.95 -11.07
N SER A 66 -15.80 4.64 -11.18
CA SER A 66 -16.49 3.67 -10.32
C SER A 66 -16.16 3.91 -8.84
N ASP A 67 -14.87 4.11 -8.51
CA ASP A 67 -14.39 4.40 -7.16
C ASP A 67 -14.95 5.73 -6.61
N MET A 68 -15.03 6.77 -7.44
CA MET A 68 -15.65 8.04 -7.07
C MET A 68 -17.13 7.84 -6.70
N LEU A 69 -17.91 7.14 -7.54
CA LEU A 69 -19.31 6.85 -7.26
C LEU A 69 -19.47 5.99 -6.00
N LEU A 70 -18.58 5.03 -5.78
CA LEU A 70 -18.53 4.21 -4.59
C LEU A 70 -18.32 5.05 -3.32
N VAL A 71 -17.33 5.95 -3.34
CA VAL A 71 -17.04 6.84 -2.20
C VAL A 71 -18.22 7.76 -1.90
N GLU A 72 -18.80 8.40 -2.91
CA GLU A 72 -19.97 9.27 -2.73
C GLU A 72 -21.18 8.49 -2.15
N ALA A 73 -21.44 7.28 -2.64
CA ALA A 73 -22.48 6.41 -2.10
C ALA A 73 -22.21 6.04 -0.63
N ILE A 74 -20.98 5.66 -0.28
CA ILE A 74 -20.61 5.30 1.10
C ILE A 74 -20.81 6.50 2.05
N LEU A 75 -20.34 7.69 1.66
CA LEU A 75 -20.47 8.89 2.48
C LEU A 75 -21.94 9.29 2.64
N ALA A 76 -22.74 9.21 1.58
CA ALA A 76 -24.18 9.46 1.62
C ALA A 76 -24.91 8.50 2.59
N HIS A 77 -24.61 7.19 2.51
CA HIS A 77 -25.20 6.19 3.41
C HIS A 77 -24.77 6.36 4.87
N LYS A 78 -23.53 6.79 5.12
CA LYS A 78 -23.03 7.04 6.48
C LYS A 78 -23.46 8.39 7.05
N GLY A 79 -23.95 9.30 6.21
CA GLY A 79 -24.15 10.70 6.59
C GLY A 79 -22.84 11.38 7.00
N TRP A 80 -21.71 10.95 6.41
CA TRP A 80 -20.38 11.43 6.79
C TRP A 80 -19.93 12.58 5.89
N THR A 81 -19.32 13.56 6.54
CA THR A 81 -18.48 14.59 5.93
C THR A 81 -17.06 14.06 5.69
N PRO A 82 -16.27 14.72 4.83
CA PRO A 82 -14.86 14.39 4.67
C PRO A 82 -14.06 14.45 5.98
N LYS A 83 -14.46 15.29 6.94
CA LYS A 83 -13.81 15.39 8.25
C LYS A 83 -14.05 14.15 9.12
N GLU A 84 -15.25 13.60 9.10
CA GLU A 84 -15.57 12.38 9.84
C GLU A 84 -14.85 11.18 9.24
N TRP A 85 -14.79 11.11 7.91
CA TRP A 85 -13.99 10.08 7.24
C TRP A 85 -12.50 10.20 7.57
N LEU A 86 -11.92 11.39 7.48
CA LEU A 86 -10.54 11.66 7.88
C LEU A 86 -10.27 11.33 9.36
N GLY A 87 -11.29 11.47 10.22
CA GLY A 87 -11.21 11.17 11.65
C GLY A 87 -11.23 9.67 12.00
N THR A 88 -11.35 8.77 11.02
CA THR A 88 -11.41 7.32 11.27
C THR A 88 -10.11 6.74 11.83
N TYR A 89 -8.96 7.35 11.49
CA TYR A 89 -7.66 7.08 12.07
C TYR A 89 -6.72 8.27 11.80
N THR A 90 -5.54 8.28 12.43
CA THR A 90 -4.52 9.31 12.18
C THR A 90 -3.30 8.66 11.57
N ASP A 91 -2.97 9.06 10.34
CA ASP A 91 -1.73 8.64 9.68
C ASP A 91 -0.52 9.00 10.54
N LEU A 92 0.44 8.07 10.59
CA LEU A 92 1.78 8.42 11.05
C LEU A 92 2.40 9.40 10.04
N PRO A 93 3.10 10.45 10.50
CA PRO A 93 3.95 11.22 9.63
C PRO A 93 4.87 10.30 8.82
N SER A 94 4.82 10.44 7.49
CA SER A 94 5.59 9.62 6.56
C SER A 94 6.28 10.47 5.49
N ARG A 95 7.31 9.90 4.87
CA ARG A 95 8.07 10.50 3.77
C ARG A 95 8.48 9.45 2.76
N LEU A 96 8.31 9.78 1.48
CA LEU A 96 8.79 9.00 0.35
C LEU A 96 9.91 9.77 -0.34
N VAL A 97 11.07 9.13 -0.52
CA VAL A 97 12.25 9.72 -1.15
C VAL A 97 12.67 8.88 -2.34
N ARG A 98 12.91 9.53 -3.48
CA ARG A 98 13.50 8.93 -4.68
C ARG A 98 15.02 9.11 -4.64
N ILE A 99 15.76 8.01 -4.72
CA ILE A 99 17.23 8.00 -4.71
C ILE A 99 17.73 7.45 -6.03
N GLU A 100 18.47 8.26 -6.77
CA GLU A 100 19.16 7.81 -7.98
C GLU A 100 20.35 6.94 -7.58
N VAL A 101 20.49 5.82 -8.28
CA VAL A 101 21.57 4.87 -8.06
C VAL A 101 22.16 4.44 -9.42
N PRO A 102 23.48 4.21 -9.52
CA PRO A 102 24.11 3.78 -10.76
C PRO A 102 23.54 2.45 -11.30
N ASN A 103 23.20 1.52 -10.41
CA ASN A 103 22.63 0.24 -10.78
C ASN A 103 21.56 -0.19 -9.78
N ARG A 104 20.29 -0.02 -10.13
CA ARG A 104 19.16 -0.44 -9.27
C ARG A 104 19.01 -1.96 -9.14
N SER A 105 19.54 -2.75 -10.07
CA SER A 105 19.33 -4.21 -10.09
C SER A 105 19.99 -4.94 -8.91
N ILE A 106 20.92 -4.29 -8.22
CA ILE A 106 21.55 -4.83 -7.01
C ILE A 106 20.58 -4.83 -5.81
N PHE A 107 19.51 -4.01 -5.84
CA PHE A 107 18.53 -3.91 -4.77
C PHE A 107 17.42 -4.93 -4.98
N LYS A 108 17.61 -6.13 -4.42
CA LYS A 108 16.67 -7.26 -4.55
C LYS A 108 15.81 -7.33 -3.31
N ALA A 109 14.52 -7.09 -3.46
CA ALA A 109 13.56 -7.10 -2.35
C ALA A 109 12.80 -8.43 -2.28
N TYR A 110 12.35 -8.79 -1.07
CA TYR A 110 11.49 -9.92 -0.77
C TYR A 110 10.49 -9.55 0.34
N ASP A 111 9.64 -10.50 0.73
CA ASP A 111 8.64 -10.30 1.79
C ASP A 111 7.70 -9.11 1.50
N ALA A 112 7.02 -9.17 0.35
CA ALA A 112 6.18 -8.09 -0.17
C ALA A 112 6.93 -6.75 -0.31
N ASP A 113 8.17 -6.81 -0.82
CA ASP A 113 9.09 -5.68 -1.00
C ASP A 113 9.44 -4.90 0.28
N ARG A 114 9.25 -5.50 1.46
CA ARG A 114 9.54 -4.87 2.75
C ARG A 114 10.98 -5.07 3.21
N LYS A 115 11.66 -6.08 2.67
CA LYS A 115 13.04 -6.43 3.05
C LYS A 115 13.92 -6.54 1.82
N LEU A 116 15.19 -6.20 1.98
CA LEU A 116 16.23 -6.38 0.97
C LEU A 116 17.07 -7.62 1.28
N GLU A 117 17.21 -8.49 0.27
CA GLU A 117 18.17 -9.58 0.26
C GLU A 117 19.56 -9.07 -0.15
N SER A 118 19.58 -8.10 -1.06
CA SER A 118 20.79 -7.49 -1.60
C SER A 118 20.59 -5.97 -1.73
N PRO A 119 21.64 -5.14 -1.53
CA PRO A 119 23.01 -5.51 -1.17
C PRO A 119 23.16 -6.01 0.28
N PRO A 120 24.15 -6.89 0.57
CA PRO A 120 24.38 -7.44 1.90
C PRO A 120 24.56 -6.36 2.97
N GLY A 121 23.98 -6.58 4.14
CA GLY A 121 24.10 -5.67 5.29
C GLY A 121 23.21 -4.43 5.24
N LEU A 122 22.68 -4.04 4.08
CA LEU A 122 21.79 -2.87 3.98
C LEU A 122 20.50 -3.06 4.79
N GLN A 123 19.86 -4.24 4.69
CA GLN A 123 18.65 -4.52 5.46
C GLN A 123 18.89 -4.44 6.98
N ALA A 124 19.99 -5.01 7.47
CA ALA A 124 20.35 -4.95 8.88
C ALA A 124 20.57 -3.49 9.36
N LYS A 125 21.13 -2.64 8.50
CA LYS A 125 21.28 -1.20 8.78
C LYS A 125 19.92 -0.49 8.83
N ILE A 126 18.99 -0.81 7.92
CA ILE A 126 17.62 -0.27 7.94
C ILE A 126 16.89 -0.69 9.22
N ASP A 127 16.97 -1.98 9.59
CA ASP A 127 16.34 -2.52 10.80
C ASP A 127 16.87 -1.84 12.07
N ALA A 128 18.18 -1.58 12.13
CA ALA A 128 18.83 -0.88 13.24
C ALA A 128 18.56 0.64 13.28
N LEU A 129 18.20 1.24 12.13
CA LEU A 129 17.81 2.65 12.05
C LEU A 129 16.36 2.83 12.52
N GLN A 130 15.42 2.06 11.97
CA GLN A 130 13.99 2.22 12.28
C GLN A 130 13.66 1.94 13.75
N SER A 131 14.41 1.05 14.41
CA SER A 131 14.22 0.71 15.84
C SER A 131 14.52 1.86 16.81
N ARG A 132 15.19 2.93 16.34
CA ARG A 132 15.54 4.11 17.14
C ARG A 132 14.41 5.14 17.25
N TYR A 133 13.35 4.98 16.46
CA TYR A 133 12.25 5.94 16.35
C TYR A 133 10.97 5.35 16.89
N ASN A 134 10.14 6.17 17.55
CA ASN A 134 8.85 5.71 18.02
C ASN A 134 7.95 5.36 16.83
N LYS A 135 7.42 4.13 16.82
CA LYS A 135 6.69 3.55 15.67
C LYS A 135 7.47 3.67 14.34
N GLY A 136 8.80 3.64 14.40
CA GLY A 136 9.65 3.73 13.22
C GLY A 136 9.48 2.53 12.30
N ARG A 137 9.14 2.79 11.03
CA ARG A 137 9.16 1.79 9.96
C ARG A 137 9.77 2.40 8.71
N SER A 138 10.71 1.70 8.09
CA SER A 138 11.27 2.09 6.80
C SER A 138 11.64 0.89 5.95
N PHE A 139 11.53 1.04 4.65
CA PHE A 139 11.99 0.06 3.68
C PHE A 139 12.43 0.76 2.40
N ALA A 140 13.27 0.06 1.63
CA ALA A 140 13.79 0.53 0.36
C ALA A 140 13.56 -0.54 -0.71
N ARG A 141 13.16 -0.11 -1.91
CA ARG A 141 12.93 -1.00 -3.06
C ARG A 141 13.31 -0.31 -4.36
N ALA A 142 13.81 -1.08 -5.33
CA ALA A 142 14.00 -0.57 -6.68
C ALA A 142 12.67 -0.11 -7.29
N SER A 143 12.70 0.98 -8.06
CA SER A 143 11.60 1.34 -8.94
C SER A 143 11.54 0.33 -10.10
N GLY A 144 10.33 -0.04 -10.51
CA GLY A 144 10.13 -0.94 -11.66
C GLY A 144 10.32 -0.24 -12.99
N THR A 145 10.16 1.08 -13.02
CA THR A 145 10.06 1.91 -14.23
C THR A 145 11.16 2.96 -14.35
N GLU A 146 12.01 3.11 -13.34
CA GLU A 146 13.03 4.16 -13.26
C GLU A 146 14.32 3.58 -12.68
N ASP A 147 15.48 4.14 -13.07
CA ASP A 147 16.77 3.83 -12.45
C ASP A 147 16.95 4.55 -11.11
N ALA A 148 16.06 4.22 -10.19
CA ALA A 148 16.01 4.77 -8.85
C ALA A 148 15.57 3.72 -7.83
N VAL A 149 15.94 3.94 -6.57
CA VAL A 149 15.43 3.23 -5.40
C VAL A 149 14.50 4.18 -4.64
N ARG A 150 13.33 3.69 -4.25
CA ARG A 150 12.39 4.43 -3.41
C ARG A 150 12.59 4.03 -1.95
N VAL A 151 12.73 5.03 -1.10
CA VAL A 151 12.77 4.88 0.36
C VAL A 151 11.49 5.43 0.93
N TYR A 152 10.76 4.58 1.64
CA TYR A 152 9.63 5.00 2.47
C TYR A 152 10.05 4.98 3.93
N ALA A 153 9.65 5.99 4.70
CA ALA A 153 9.76 5.96 6.16
C ALA A 153 8.53 6.60 6.81
N GLU A 154 8.14 6.08 7.97
CA GLU A 154 7.14 6.67 8.86
C GLU A 154 7.58 6.55 10.33
N ALA A 155 7.09 7.46 11.17
CA ALA A 155 7.35 7.48 12.61
C ALA A 155 6.24 8.25 13.34
N ALA A 156 6.26 8.26 14.68
CA ALA A 156 5.28 8.94 15.51
C ALA A 156 5.25 10.47 15.34
N SER A 157 6.36 11.09 14.95
CA SER A 157 6.46 12.53 14.72
C SER A 157 7.05 12.87 13.35
N ARG A 158 6.74 14.08 12.85
CA ARG A 158 7.24 14.58 11.55
C ARG A 158 8.77 14.62 11.51
N SER A 159 9.41 15.15 12.54
CA SER A 159 10.87 15.25 12.62
C SER A 159 11.54 13.87 12.61
N GLU A 160 10.98 12.89 13.34
CA GLU A 160 11.48 11.52 13.35
C GLU A 160 11.34 10.85 11.97
N ALA A 161 10.18 10.98 11.32
CA ALA A 161 9.94 10.39 10.01
C ALA A 161 10.89 10.97 8.94
N ASP A 162 11.11 12.29 8.98
CA ASP A 162 12.03 12.98 8.07
C ASP A 162 13.50 12.59 8.32
N ASP A 163 13.93 12.47 9.58
CA ASP A 163 15.29 12.04 9.92
C ASP A 163 15.52 10.57 9.56
N LEU A 164 14.58 9.66 9.87
CA LEU A 164 14.65 8.26 9.48
C LEU A 164 14.75 8.11 7.96
N ALA A 165 13.89 8.80 7.21
CA ALA A 165 13.93 8.80 5.74
C ALA A 165 15.30 9.24 5.21
N THR A 166 15.84 10.33 5.76
CA THR A 166 17.15 10.86 5.39
C THR A 166 18.29 9.86 5.65
N ARG A 167 18.29 9.22 6.82
CA ARG A 167 19.34 8.25 7.19
C ARG A 167 19.29 6.99 6.34
N VAL A 168 18.09 6.47 6.06
CA VAL A 168 17.93 5.31 5.19
C VAL A 168 18.27 5.66 3.74
N ALA A 169 17.87 6.84 3.26
CA ALA A 169 18.26 7.35 1.94
C ALA A 169 19.78 7.43 1.77
N ASN A 170 20.52 7.92 2.78
CA ASN A 170 21.98 7.95 2.74
C ASN A 170 22.57 6.54 2.72
N ALA A 171 22.06 5.61 3.55
CA ALA A 171 22.51 4.23 3.54
C ALA A 171 22.28 3.53 2.19
N VAL A 172 21.16 3.81 1.52
CA VAL A 172 20.87 3.32 0.16
C VAL A 172 21.83 3.92 -0.86
N ARG A 173 22.10 5.23 -0.78
CA ARG A 173 23.06 5.89 -1.68
C ARG A 173 24.45 5.31 -1.53
N ASP A 174 24.93 5.16 -0.31
CA ASP A 174 26.24 4.56 -0.01
C ASP A 174 26.32 3.12 -0.55
N ALA A 175 25.28 2.31 -0.35
CA ALA A 175 25.26 0.94 -0.86
C ALA A 175 25.15 0.87 -2.39
N GLY A 176 24.60 1.89 -3.04
CA GLY A 176 24.47 2.00 -4.49
C GLY A 176 25.72 2.48 -5.20
N THR A 177 26.62 3.19 -4.52
CA THR A 177 27.89 3.69 -5.10
C THR A 177 29.05 2.71 -4.94
N VAL A 178 28.95 1.73 -4.04
CA VAL A 178 30.00 0.73 -3.82
C VAL A 178 29.91 -0.35 -4.92
N THR A 179 30.42 -0.02 -6.11
CA THR A 179 30.83 -0.99 -7.13
C THR A 179 32.08 -0.50 -7.89
N GLU A 180 32.99 0.17 -7.19
CA GLU A 180 34.38 0.30 -7.62
C GLU A 180 35.28 -0.23 -6.52
N ILE A 181 35.51 -1.55 -6.50
CA ILE A 181 36.64 -2.11 -5.77
C ILE A 181 37.53 -2.85 -6.77
N VAL A 182 38.59 -2.13 -7.15
CA VAL A 182 39.98 -2.57 -7.18
C VAL A 182 40.22 -3.91 -7.90
N GLN A 183 40.56 -3.84 -9.19
CA GLN A 183 41.43 -4.84 -9.78
C GLN A 183 42.78 -4.76 -9.05
N SER A 184 43.02 -5.72 -8.17
CA SER A 184 44.34 -5.97 -7.60
C SER A 184 45.31 -6.33 -8.73
N THR A 185 46.43 -5.60 -8.75
CA THR A 185 47.67 -5.81 -9.51
C THR A 185 48.08 -7.26 -9.68
#